data_AF-A0A6A4KP45-F1
#
_entry.id   AF-A0A6A4KP45-F1
#
_cell.length_a   1.000
_cell.length_b   1.000
_cell.length_c   1.000
_cell.angle_alpha   90.00
_cell.angle_beta   90.00
_cell.angle_gamma   90.00
#
_symmetry.space_group_name_H-M   'P 1'
#
loop_
_entity.id
_entity.type
_entity.pdbx_description
1 polymer ?
#
loop_
_entity_poly.entity_id
_entity_poly.type
_entity_poly.pdbx_seq_one_letter_code
_entity_poly.pdbx_strand_id
1 'polypeptide(L)'
;MPPPTETRTYPFRFPQTQSTVLPDPARFFSPLLLSSPLPTNSFFQNFVLKNGDQPEYVHPYLIKSSLSSLSLSYPSQFSSPAFTYQVFTPDLTITSANNTNPSSTHVVSSFSDLGLTLDLPSSGLRFFLVRGSPYLTCVASSNVSIAISTVHAILQFNSNSSNTKYTITLNNNQKWVLYTSSPIDLSNDVSSITSGESWLLFHSLKMKDQTTNLDDGDGTVDDWRRRERDEMAMAGMGWSDGIGV
;
A
#
# COMPACT_ATOMS: atom_id res chain seq x y z
N MET A 1 -52.96 -38.49 -3.52
CA MET A 1 -52.88 -37.05 -3.19
C MET A 1 -51.59 -36.82 -2.43
N PRO A 2 -50.67 -35.96 -2.90
CA PRO A 2 -49.52 -35.56 -2.10
C PRO A 2 -50.00 -34.66 -0.94
N PRO A 3 -49.34 -34.69 0.23
CA PRO A 3 -49.69 -33.83 1.35
C PRO A 3 -49.38 -32.36 1.01
N PRO A 4 -50.16 -31.40 1.54
CA PRO A 4 -49.93 -29.98 1.31
C PRO A 4 -48.59 -29.56 1.93
N THR A 5 -47.77 -28.87 1.16
CA THR A 5 -46.49 -28.32 1.60
C THR A 5 -46.76 -27.15 2.54
N GLU A 6 -46.66 -27.36 3.86
CA GLU A 6 -46.74 -26.27 4.83
C GLU A 6 -45.54 -25.33 4.66
N THR A 7 -45.77 -24.15 4.09
CA THR A 7 -44.79 -23.06 4.08
C THR A 7 -44.69 -22.49 5.49
N ARG A 8 -43.70 -22.94 6.25
CA ARG A 8 -43.44 -22.49 7.62
C ARG A 8 -42.94 -21.03 7.61
N THR A 9 -43.87 -20.08 7.75
CA THR A 9 -43.56 -18.65 7.89
C THR A 9 -43.14 -18.37 9.33
N TYR A 10 -41.83 -18.31 9.57
CA TYR A 10 -41.32 -17.77 10.83
C TYR A 10 -41.35 -16.25 10.77
N PRO A 11 -42.00 -15.56 11.73
CA PRO A 11 -41.93 -14.12 11.80
C PRO A 11 -40.49 -13.70 12.09
N PHE A 12 -39.98 -12.72 11.34
CA PHE A 12 -38.66 -12.17 11.54
C PHE A 12 -38.57 -11.55 12.95
N ARG A 13 -37.55 -11.93 13.74
CA ARG A 13 -37.50 -11.62 15.18
C ARG A 13 -37.17 -10.16 15.51
N PHE A 14 -36.63 -9.42 14.55
CA PHE A 14 -36.24 -8.03 14.75
C PHE A 14 -37.15 -7.14 13.92
N PRO A 15 -37.73 -6.07 14.48
CA PRO A 15 -38.52 -5.16 13.68
C PRO A 15 -37.62 -4.52 12.61
N GLN A 16 -38.11 -4.43 11.38
CA GLN A 16 -37.49 -3.56 10.39
C GLN A 16 -37.51 -2.13 10.95
N THR A 17 -36.35 -1.49 11.00
CA THR A 17 -36.21 -0.13 11.50
C THR A 17 -35.29 0.63 10.57
N GLN A 18 -35.60 1.91 10.36
CA GLN A 18 -34.68 2.84 9.70
C GLN A 18 -33.88 3.51 10.82
N SER A 19 -32.57 3.24 10.86
CA SER A 19 -31.73 3.82 11.88
C SER A 19 -31.68 5.34 11.70
N THR A 20 -32.10 6.08 12.72
CA THR A 20 -31.95 7.54 12.79
C THR A 20 -30.54 7.95 13.21
N VAL A 21 -29.69 6.98 13.59
CA VAL A 21 -28.34 7.19 14.11
C VAL A 21 -27.26 6.85 13.08
N LEU A 22 -27.56 5.94 12.14
CA LEU A 22 -26.62 5.60 11.07
C LEU A 22 -26.72 6.67 9.98
N PRO A 23 -25.63 7.42 9.71
CA PRO A 23 -25.62 8.37 8.62
C PRO A 23 -25.72 7.65 7.27
N ASP A 24 -26.00 8.41 6.22
CA ASP A 24 -25.87 7.93 4.85
C ASP A 24 -24.49 7.30 4.61
N PRO A 25 -24.40 6.30 3.72
CA PRO A 25 -23.13 5.67 3.38
C PRO A 25 -22.05 6.70 3.10
N ALA A 26 -20.85 6.45 3.64
CA ALA A 26 -19.73 7.34 3.42
C ALA A 26 -19.48 7.57 1.93
N ARG A 27 -19.29 8.83 1.54
CA ARG A 27 -18.99 9.24 0.15
C ARG A 27 -17.74 8.61 -0.46
N PHE A 28 -16.96 7.93 0.37
CA PHE A 28 -15.73 7.25 -0.02
C PHE A 28 -15.99 5.87 -0.63
N PHE A 29 -17.20 5.30 -0.57
CA PHE A 29 -17.49 4.04 -1.26
C PHE A 29 -17.93 4.31 -2.70
N SER A 30 -17.39 3.53 -3.64
CA SER A 30 -17.87 3.57 -5.02
C SER A 30 -19.35 3.17 -5.10
N PRO A 31 -20.13 3.73 -6.05
CA PRO A 31 -21.55 3.42 -6.19
C PRO A 31 -21.85 1.92 -6.36
N LEU A 32 -20.91 1.17 -6.94
CA LEU A 32 -21.03 -0.28 -7.14
C LEU A 32 -21.13 -1.05 -5.82
N LEU A 33 -20.54 -0.53 -4.74
CA LEU A 33 -20.54 -1.16 -3.41
C LEU A 33 -21.79 -0.83 -2.59
N LEU A 34 -22.62 0.13 -3.01
CA LEU A 34 -23.79 0.57 -2.24
C LEU A 34 -25.00 -0.38 -2.38
N SER A 35 -24.91 -1.38 -3.25
CA SER A 35 -25.95 -2.39 -3.45
C SER A 35 -25.92 -3.54 -2.43
N SER A 36 -24.86 -3.64 -1.64
CA SER A 36 -24.66 -4.66 -0.60
C SER A 36 -24.31 -4.02 0.74
N PRO A 37 -24.47 -4.75 1.87
CA PRO A 37 -24.08 -4.24 3.17
C PRO A 37 -22.60 -3.83 3.20
N LEU A 38 -22.34 -2.59 3.63
CA LEU A 38 -20.99 -2.08 3.78
C LEU A 38 -20.36 -2.63 5.07
N PRO A 39 -19.06 -2.93 5.04
CA PRO A 39 -18.40 -3.52 6.19
C PRO A 39 -18.22 -2.46 7.28
N THR A 40 -18.37 -2.90 8.52
CA THR A 40 -18.12 -2.08 9.72
C THR A 40 -17.07 -2.77 10.57
N ASN A 41 -16.24 -2.00 11.28
CA ASN A 41 -15.12 -2.51 12.09
C ASN A 41 -14.04 -3.23 11.28
N SER A 42 -13.84 -2.82 10.02
CA SER A 42 -12.77 -3.35 9.17
C SER A 42 -11.43 -2.69 9.47
N PHE A 43 -10.34 -3.35 9.09
CA PHE A 43 -8.98 -2.81 9.21
C PHE A 43 -8.74 -1.54 8.39
N PHE A 44 -9.67 -1.16 7.50
CA PHE A 44 -9.57 0.01 6.62
C PHE A 44 -10.58 1.11 6.96
N GLN A 45 -11.26 0.97 8.11
CA GLN A 45 -12.39 1.81 8.48
C GLN A 45 -12.06 3.31 8.44
N ASN A 46 -10.81 3.71 8.74
CA ASN A 46 -10.41 5.11 8.74
C ASN A 46 -10.45 5.77 7.37
N PHE A 47 -10.36 5.00 6.27
CA PHE A 47 -10.51 5.55 4.92
C PHE A 47 -11.95 5.97 4.59
N VAL A 48 -12.95 5.52 5.35
CA VAL A 48 -14.36 5.82 5.05
C VAL A 48 -15.06 6.60 6.15
N LEU A 49 -14.37 6.94 7.25
CA LEU A 49 -14.92 7.74 8.33
C LEU A 49 -14.47 9.20 8.24
N LYS A 50 -15.36 10.12 8.61
CA LYS A 50 -15.10 11.57 8.64
C LYS A 50 -14.53 12.08 7.30
N ASN A 51 -13.27 12.49 7.29
CA ASN A 51 -12.57 12.98 6.10
C ASN A 51 -11.80 11.90 5.35
N GLY A 52 -11.77 10.66 5.86
CA GLY A 52 -11.02 9.55 5.27
C GLY A 52 -9.50 9.71 5.36
N ASP A 53 -9.02 10.64 6.17
CA ASP A 53 -7.63 11.14 6.20
C ASP A 53 -6.83 10.71 7.44
N GLN A 54 -7.41 9.81 8.24
CA GLN A 54 -6.73 9.25 9.40
C GLN A 54 -5.83 8.09 8.96
N PRO A 55 -4.60 7.99 9.50
CA PRO A 55 -3.73 6.85 9.22
C PRO A 55 -4.38 5.52 9.61
N GLU A 56 -4.10 4.50 8.82
CA GLU A 56 -4.58 3.14 9.01
C GLU A 56 -3.41 2.15 9.01
N TYR A 57 -3.42 1.20 9.94
CA TYR A 57 -2.28 0.30 10.12
C TYR A 57 -2.41 -0.97 9.27
N VAL A 58 -2.07 -0.84 8.00
CA VAL A 58 -1.96 -1.91 7.03
C VAL A 58 -0.56 -2.52 7.12
N HIS A 59 -0.35 -3.31 8.19
CA HIS A 59 0.93 -3.91 8.56
C HIS A 59 1.78 -4.32 7.33
N PRO A 60 3.09 -3.98 7.30
CA PRO A 60 3.86 -3.32 8.36
C PRO A 60 3.79 -1.79 8.31
N TYR A 61 2.96 -1.20 7.44
CA TYR A 61 2.93 0.24 7.19
C TYR A 61 1.74 0.92 7.86
N LEU A 62 1.93 2.16 8.33
CA LEU A 62 0.81 3.08 8.47
C LEU A 62 0.60 3.79 7.13
N ILE A 63 -0.64 3.77 6.65
CA ILE A 63 -1.02 4.34 5.36
C ILE A 63 -2.07 5.41 5.60
N LYS A 64 -1.88 6.58 4.99
CA LYS A 64 -2.82 7.69 5.04
C LYS A 64 -3.09 8.20 3.64
N SER A 65 -4.37 8.27 3.27
CA SER A 65 -4.78 9.05 2.11
C SER A 65 -5.08 10.48 2.54
N SER A 66 -4.72 11.45 1.72
CA SER A 66 -5.04 12.85 1.99
C SER A 66 -5.18 13.56 0.65
N LEU A 67 -6.40 14.00 0.35
CA LEU A 67 -6.73 14.53 -0.98
C LEU A 67 -6.30 13.52 -2.06
N SER A 68 -5.54 13.97 -3.07
CA SER A 68 -5.10 13.14 -4.18
C SER A 68 -3.70 12.54 -3.98
N SER A 69 -3.33 12.27 -2.74
CA SER A 69 -2.08 11.60 -2.37
C SER A 69 -2.31 10.37 -1.49
N LEU A 70 -1.34 9.47 -1.49
CA LEU A 70 -1.23 8.39 -0.53
C LEU A 70 0.17 8.41 0.09
N SER A 71 0.20 8.55 1.41
CA SER A 71 1.42 8.59 2.20
C SER A 71 1.58 7.29 2.97
N LEU A 72 2.81 6.80 3.03
CA LEU A 72 3.19 5.58 3.71
C LEU A 72 4.28 5.88 4.74
N SER A 73 4.18 5.19 5.87
CA SER A 73 5.12 5.28 6.98
C SER A 73 5.52 3.87 7.39
N TYR A 74 6.81 3.67 7.63
CA TYR A 74 7.31 2.50 8.36
C TYR A 74 7.58 2.94 9.81
N PRO A 75 6.58 2.84 10.70
CA PRO A 75 6.66 3.50 11.99
C PRO A 75 7.71 2.88 12.91
N SER A 76 8.48 3.73 13.58
CA SER A 76 9.18 3.31 14.79
C SER A 76 8.16 3.02 15.90
N GLN A 77 8.40 1.95 16.65
CA GLN A 77 7.58 1.59 17.79
C GLN A 77 8.16 2.24 19.05
N PHE A 78 7.34 3.00 19.76
CA PHE A 78 7.65 3.45 21.12
C PHE A 78 6.90 2.56 22.11
N SER A 79 7.58 2.11 23.16
CA SER A 79 7.00 1.28 24.21
C SER A 79 7.31 1.82 25.59
N SER A 80 6.30 1.84 26.44
CA SER A 80 6.38 2.10 27.88
C SER A 80 5.59 1.02 28.61
N PRO A 81 5.74 0.86 29.94
CA PRO A 81 4.95 -0.10 30.71
C PRO A 81 3.43 0.11 30.62
N ALA A 82 2.97 1.33 30.33
CA ALA A 82 1.55 1.65 30.27
C ALA A 82 0.94 1.52 28.86
N PHE A 83 1.76 1.71 27.81
CA PHE A 83 1.29 1.70 26.44
C PHE A 83 2.43 1.55 25.44
N THR A 84 2.07 1.06 24.26
CA THR A 84 2.89 1.07 23.04
C THR A 84 2.16 1.88 21.99
N TYR A 85 2.88 2.72 21.23
CA TYR A 85 2.32 3.44 20.10
C TYR A 85 3.29 3.53 18.92
N GLN A 86 2.73 3.85 17.77
CA GLN A 86 3.41 4.06 16.51
C GLN A 86 3.05 5.45 16.00
N VAL A 87 4.04 6.24 15.61
CA VAL A 87 3.81 7.58 15.06
C VAL A 87 3.76 7.48 13.54
N PHE A 88 2.77 8.14 12.94
CA PHE A 88 2.74 8.32 11.50
C PHE A 88 3.71 9.43 11.09
N THR A 89 4.74 9.07 10.33
CA THR A 89 5.63 10.00 9.62
C THR A 89 5.58 9.68 8.13
N PRO A 90 5.22 10.61 7.24
CA PRO A 90 5.05 10.33 5.81
C PRO A 90 6.41 10.09 5.12
N ASP A 91 6.98 8.90 5.34
CA ASP A 91 8.30 8.51 4.84
C ASP A 91 8.35 8.57 3.32
N LEU A 92 7.29 8.14 2.64
CA LEU A 92 7.06 8.42 1.21
C LEU A 92 5.62 8.88 1.00
N THR A 93 5.41 9.81 0.08
CA THR A 93 4.09 10.30 -0.34
C THR A 93 4.01 10.25 -1.86
N ILE A 94 3.07 9.45 -2.36
CA ILE A 94 2.86 9.20 -3.78
C ILE A 94 1.72 10.09 -4.27
N THR A 95 1.97 10.78 -5.38
CA THR A 95 1.04 11.67 -6.08
C THR A 95 1.21 11.58 -7.59
N SER A 96 0.28 12.19 -8.33
CA SER A 96 0.48 12.52 -9.74
C SER A 96 0.99 13.96 -9.83
N ALA A 97 2.07 14.17 -10.57
CA ALA A 97 2.66 15.50 -10.81
C ALA A 97 1.78 16.37 -11.71
N ASN A 98 0.98 15.75 -12.59
CA ASN A 98 0.12 16.41 -13.57
C ASN A 98 -1.38 16.37 -13.18
N ASN A 99 -1.68 16.24 -11.89
CA ASN A 99 -3.05 16.19 -11.39
C ASN A 99 -3.79 17.53 -11.56
N THR A 100 -4.89 17.51 -12.31
CA THR A 100 -5.73 18.69 -12.57
C THR A 100 -6.66 19.07 -11.42
N ASN A 101 -6.93 18.16 -10.49
CA ASN A 101 -7.71 18.40 -9.28
C ASN A 101 -7.03 17.79 -8.05
N PRO A 102 -6.04 18.48 -7.46
CA PRO A 102 -5.29 17.99 -6.31
C PRO A 102 -6.12 17.91 -5.02
N SER A 103 -7.33 18.47 -5.00
CA SER A 103 -8.23 18.46 -3.85
C SER A 103 -9.19 17.27 -3.81
N SER A 104 -9.25 16.47 -4.89
CA SER A 104 -10.11 15.28 -4.92
C SER A 104 -9.64 14.27 -3.89
N THR A 105 -10.57 13.69 -3.16
CA THR A 105 -10.29 12.60 -2.21
C THR A 105 -10.22 11.25 -2.90
N HIS A 106 -9.83 10.22 -2.14
CA HIS A 106 -9.89 8.83 -2.59
C HIS A 106 -11.32 8.27 -2.61
N VAL A 107 -11.43 7.09 -3.23
CA VAL A 107 -12.62 6.24 -3.27
C VAL A 107 -12.19 4.78 -3.04
N VAL A 108 -12.90 4.07 -2.17
CA VAL A 108 -12.84 2.61 -2.02
C VAL A 108 -13.67 1.97 -3.13
N SER A 109 -13.01 1.29 -4.06
CA SER A 109 -13.67 0.61 -5.18
C SER A 109 -13.85 -0.89 -4.99
N SER A 110 -13.05 -1.51 -4.12
CA SER A 110 -13.18 -2.92 -3.76
C SER A 110 -12.54 -3.20 -2.41
N PHE A 111 -13.01 -4.23 -1.72
CA PHE A 111 -12.44 -4.72 -0.47
C PHE A 111 -12.63 -6.23 -0.33
N SER A 112 -11.81 -6.84 0.52
CA SER A 112 -11.93 -8.22 1.01
C SER A 112 -11.52 -8.26 2.49
N ASP A 113 -11.44 -9.46 3.08
CA ASP A 113 -11.06 -9.62 4.49
C ASP A 113 -9.69 -8.98 4.83
N LEU A 114 -8.76 -8.98 3.86
CA LEU A 114 -7.39 -8.47 4.04
C LEU A 114 -6.99 -7.43 2.98
N GLY A 115 -7.78 -7.25 1.93
CA GLY A 115 -7.46 -6.39 0.78
C GLY A 115 -8.35 -5.16 0.70
N LEU A 116 -7.79 -4.06 0.20
CA LEU A 116 -8.49 -2.82 -0.09
C LEU A 116 -7.96 -2.22 -1.40
N THR A 117 -8.86 -1.82 -2.28
CA THR A 117 -8.51 -1.02 -3.46
C THR A 117 -8.93 0.42 -3.23
N LEU A 118 -7.95 1.33 -3.24
CA LEU A 118 -8.13 2.77 -3.15
C LEU A 118 -7.85 3.43 -4.50
N ASP A 119 -8.85 4.08 -5.06
CA ASP A 119 -8.73 4.91 -6.25
C ASP A 119 -8.56 6.37 -5.86
N LEU A 120 -7.63 7.07 -6.51
CA LEU A 120 -7.48 8.51 -6.48
C LEU A 120 -7.94 9.05 -7.86
N PRO A 121 -9.24 9.38 -8.02
CA PRO A 121 -9.83 9.54 -9.35
C PRO A 121 -9.22 10.67 -10.17
N SER A 122 -8.83 11.78 -9.54
CA SER A 122 -8.24 12.94 -10.24
C SER A 122 -6.77 12.74 -10.64
N SER A 123 -6.04 11.88 -9.93
CA SER A 123 -4.63 11.60 -10.22
C SER A 123 -4.44 10.40 -11.13
N GLY A 124 -5.49 9.63 -11.41
CA GLY A 124 -5.40 8.40 -12.20
C GLY A 124 -4.56 7.29 -11.52
N LEU A 125 -4.37 7.40 -10.21
CA LEU A 125 -3.64 6.42 -9.39
C LEU A 125 -4.60 5.48 -8.67
N ARG A 126 -4.29 4.18 -8.71
CA ARG A 126 -5.00 3.13 -7.97
C ARG A 126 -4.01 2.40 -7.08
N PHE A 127 -4.37 2.18 -5.82
CA PHE A 127 -3.56 1.49 -4.84
C PHE A 127 -4.23 0.20 -4.40
N PHE A 128 -3.44 -0.87 -4.30
CA PHE A 128 -3.86 -2.15 -3.75
C PHE A 128 -3.15 -2.33 -2.42
N LEU A 129 -3.93 -2.23 -1.34
CA LEU A 129 -3.44 -2.40 0.01
C LEU A 129 -3.81 -3.80 0.48
N VAL A 130 -2.83 -4.56 0.94
CA VAL A 130 -3.06 -5.89 1.52
C VAL A 130 -2.45 -5.91 2.91
N ARG A 131 -3.28 -6.15 3.93
CA ARG A 131 -2.81 -6.20 5.32
C ARG A 131 -1.81 -7.35 5.48
N GLY A 132 -0.64 -7.04 6.02
CA GLY A 132 0.47 -7.99 6.17
C GLY A 132 1.40 -8.08 4.95
N SER A 133 1.04 -7.43 3.83
CA SER A 133 1.91 -7.36 2.67
C SER A 133 3.08 -6.41 2.92
N PRO A 134 4.32 -6.84 2.67
CA PRO A 134 5.47 -5.95 2.74
C PRO A 134 5.55 -5.04 1.50
N TYR A 135 4.67 -5.23 0.51
CA TYR A 135 4.60 -4.41 -0.69
C TYR A 135 3.36 -3.51 -0.68
N LEU A 136 3.57 -2.24 -1.02
CA LEU A 136 2.52 -1.35 -1.50
C LEU A 136 2.50 -1.40 -3.03
N THR A 137 1.37 -1.76 -3.62
CA THR A 137 1.20 -1.80 -5.08
C THR A 137 0.37 -0.62 -5.57
N CYS A 138 0.85 0.08 -6.59
CA CYS A 138 0.14 1.17 -7.24
C CYS A 138 0.13 0.99 -8.76
N VAL A 139 -1.01 1.28 -9.38
CA VAL A 139 -1.18 1.36 -10.83
C VAL A 139 -1.46 2.81 -11.20
N ALA A 140 -0.65 3.35 -12.09
CA ALA A 140 -0.87 4.63 -12.74
C ALA A 140 -1.52 4.45 -14.10
N SER A 141 -2.53 5.26 -14.38
CA SER A 141 -3.20 5.31 -15.69
C SER A 141 -2.29 5.87 -16.79
N SER A 142 -2.70 5.77 -18.06
CA SER A 142 -2.01 6.44 -19.17
C SER A 142 -1.79 7.91 -18.85
N ASN A 143 -0.62 8.42 -19.24
CA ASN A 143 -0.29 9.84 -19.16
C ASN A 143 -0.29 10.38 -17.72
N VAL A 144 0.03 9.54 -16.73
CA VAL A 144 0.26 9.99 -15.36
C VAL A 144 1.76 10.08 -15.11
N SER A 145 2.23 11.27 -14.75
CA SER A 145 3.58 11.45 -14.20
C SER A 145 3.54 11.18 -12.70
N ILE A 146 4.33 10.22 -12.24
CA ILE A 146 4.39 9.88 -10.81
C ILE A 146 5.34 10.84 -10.11
N ALA A 147 4.92 11.32 -8.94
CA ALA A 147 5.76 12.07 -8.02
C ALA A 147 5.73 11.39 -6.64
N ILE A 148 6.91 11.02 -6.15
CA ILE A 148 7.13 10.48 -4.81
C ILE A 148 7.91 11.53 -4.03
N SER A 149 7.31 12.09 -2.98
CA SER A 149 7.97 13.04 -2.08
C SER A 149 8.23 12.40 -0.72
N THR A 150 9.17 12.96 0.02
CA THR A 150 9.52 12.51 1.37
C THR A 150 9.83 13.70 2.27
N VAL A 151 9.58 13.57 3.57
CA VAL A 151 10.02 14.55 4.58
C VAL A 151 11.49 14.37 4.96
N HIS A 152 12.12 13.30 4.48
CA HIS A 152 13.53 12.95 4.71
C HIS A 152 14.38 13.36 3.52
N ALA A 153 15.68 13.57 3.74
CA ALA A 153 16.59 13.81 2.62
C ALA A 153 16.95 12.48 1.94
N ILE A 154 16.92 12.45 0.60
CA ILE A 154 17.38 11.33 -0.22
C ILE A 154 18.90 11.39 -0.30
N LEU A 155 19.58 10.43 0.35
CA LEU A 155 21.03 10.34 0.36
C LEU A 155 21.57 9.57 -0.84
N GLN A 156 20.84 8.53 -1.27
CA GLN A 156 21.20 7.70 -2.43
C GLN A 156 19.96 7.32 -3.20
N PHE A 157 20.05 7.40 -4.53
CA PHE A 157 19.03 6.97 -5.47
C PHE A 157 19.70 6.25 -6.64
N ASN A 158 19.57 4.93 -6.69
CA ASN A 158 20.28 4.09 -7.66
C ASN A 158 19.29 3.24 -8.46
N SER A 159 19.42 3.21 -9.78
CA SER A 159 18.70 2.29 -10.65
C SER A 159 19.50 1.02 -10.93
N ASN A 160 18.81 -0.04 -11.34
CA ASN A 160 19.46 -1.17 -12.00
C ASN A 160 19.67 -0.87 -13.51
N SER A 161 20.42 -1.74 -14.20
CA SER A 161 20.73 -1.56 -15.62
C SER A 161 19.52 -1.52 -16.56
N SER A 162 18.37 -2.08 -16.13
CA SER A 162 17.13 -2.09 -16.91
C SER A 162 16.13 -1.00 -16.52
N ASN A 163 16.46 -0.09 -15.59
CA ASN A 163 15.55 0.95 -15.10
C ASN A 163 14.19 0.41 -14.62
N THR A 164 14.18 -0.78 -14.02
CA THR A 164 12.97 -1.44 -13.45
C THR A 164 13.02 -1.61 -11.94
N LYS A 165 14.16 -1.28 -11.32
CA LYS A 165 14.36 -1.34 -9.87
C LYS A 165 15.17 -0.12 -9.44
N TYR A 166 14.65 0.60 -8.45
CA TYR A 166 15.30 1.75 -7.83
C TYR A 166 15.47 1.52 -6.35
N THR A 167 16.67 1.77 -5.82
CA THR A 167 16.95 1.72 -4.39
C THR A 167 17.12 3.13 -3.86
N ILE A 168 16.34 3.48 -2.85
CA ILE A 168 16.26 4.80 -2.23
C ILE A 168 16.80 4.67 -0.80
N THR A 169 17.82 5.44 -0.43
CA THR A 169 18.32 5.51 0.94
C THR A 169 18.05 6.91 1.50
N LEU A 170 17.34 6.97 2.62
CA LEU A 170 16.92 8.21 3.28
C LEU A 170 17.84 8.54 4.47
N ASN A 171 17.88 9.81 4.88
CA ASN A 171 18.69 10.28 6.00
C ASN A 171 18.20 9.84 7.40
N ASN A 172 17.07 9.13 7.47
CA ASN A 172 16.57 8.47 8.68
C ASN A 172 16.97 6.99 8.76
N ASN A 173 17.98 6.57 7.98
CA ASN A 173 18.47 5.20 7.84
C ASN A 173 17.48 4.22 7.19
N GLN A 174 16.34 4.66 6.69
CA GLN A 174 15.44 3.78 5.95
C GLN A 174 15.94 3.56 4.52
N LYS A 175 15.80 2.32 4.05
CA LYS A 175 16.06 1.95 2.66
C LYS A 175 14.80 1.36 2.03
N TRP A 176 14.40 1.96 0.91
CA TRP A 176 13.22 1.59 0.13
C TRP A 176 13.62 1.06 -1.23
N VAL A 177 12.85 0.12 -1.76
CA VAL A 177 13.00 -0.36 -3.13
C VAL A 177 11.70 -0.10 -3.88
N LEU A 178 11.83 0.52 -5.04
CA LEU A 178 10.76 0.74 -6.00
C LEU A 178 10.98 -0.20 -7.18
N TYR A 179 10.01 -1.07 -7.45
CA TYR A 179 9.98 -1.90 -8.65
C TYR A 179 8.99 -1.34 -9.65
N THR A 180 9.26 -1.48 -10.94
CA THR A 180 8.34 -1.05 -12.01
C THR A 180 8.12 -2.15 -13.04
N SER A 181 6.92 -2.22 -13.62
CA SER A 181 6.56 -3.24 -14.61
C SER A 181 7.31 -3.11 -15.95
N SER A 182 7.80 -1.91 -16.25
CA SER A 182 8.55 -1.58 -17.46
C SER A 182 9.65 -0.58 -17.12
N PRO A 183 10.71 -0.50 -17.95
CA PRO A 183 11.74 0.52 -17.79
C PRO A 183 11.12 1.92 -17.72
N ILE A 184 11.50 2.70 -16.73
CA ILE A 184 11.03 4.09 -16.59
C ILE A 184 12.17 4.97 -16.11
N ASP A 185 12.36 6.12 -16.74
CA ASP A 185 13.38 7.04 -16.27
C ASP A 185 12.84 7.86 -15.11
N LEU A 186 13.45 7.68 -13.93
CA LEU A 186 13.16 8.44 -12.73
C LEU A 186 14.31 9.38 -12.43
N SER A 187 13.98 10.62 -12.11
CA SER A 187 14.91 11.61 -11.58
C SER A 187 14.60 11.88 -10.12
N ASN A 188 15.61 12.25 -9.34
CA ASN A 188 15.43 12.68 -7.95
C ASN A 188 16.06 14.05 -7.70
N ASP A 189 15.52 14.75 -6.72
CA ASP A 189 16.17 15.87 -6.05
C ASP A 189 16.50 15.50 -4.59
N VAL A 190 16.58 16.49 -3.69
CA VAL A 190 16.86 16.29 -2.26
C VAL A 190 15.75 15.52 -1.54
N SER A 191 14.49 15.65 -1.94
CA SER A 191 13.32 15.15 -1.20
C SER A 191 12.18 14.66 -2.10
N SER A 192 12.39 14.59 -3.40
CA SER A 192 11.40 14.17 -4.38
C SER A 192 12.01 13.29 -5.47
N ILE A 193 11.19 12.41 -6.02
CA ILE A 193 11.47 11.54 -7.16
C ILE A 193 10.32 11.72 -8.14
N THR A 194 10.62 11.97 -9.40
CA THR A 194 9.62 12.22 -10.44
C THR A 194 9.85 11.36 -11.67
N SER A 195 8.78 11.04 -12.38
CA SER A 195 8.80 10.34 -13.66
C SER A 195 8.23 11.18 -14.79
N GLY A 196 8.61 10.82 -16.03
CA GLY A 196 7.81 11.16 -17.20
C GLY A 196 6.43 10.47 -17.18
N GLU A 197 5.58 10.83 -18.15
CA GLU A 197 4.27 10.21 -18.33
C GLU A 197 4.41 8.74 -18.75
N SER A 198 3.86 7.81 -17.97
CA SER A 198 3.86 6.38 -18.32
C SER A 198 2.73 5.63 -17.60
N TRP A 199 2.28 4.53 -18.19
CA TRP A 199 1.63 3.48 -17.40
C TRP A 199 2.66 2.84 -16.49
N LEU A 200 2.33 2.65 -15.21
CA LEU A 200 3.27 2.05 -14.27
C LEU A 200 2.52 1.23 -13.23
N LEU A 201 2.87 -0.05 -13.12
CA LEU A 201 2.68 -0.79 -11.87
C LEU A 201 3.95 -0.60 -11.06
N PHE A 202 3.85 -0.11 -9.83
CA PHE A 202 5.01 -0.07 -8.94
C PHE A 202 4.77 -0.70 -7.58
N HIS A 203 5.82 -1.33 -7.05
CA HIS A 203 5.86 -1.92 -5.72
C HIS A 203 6.87 -1.18 -4.85
N SER A 204 6.48 -0.77 -3.65
CA SER A 204 7.40 -0.21 -2.65
C SER A 204 7.58 -1.17 -1.48
N LEU A 205 8.85 -1.41 -1.10
CA LEU A 205 9.25 -2.29 0.01
C LEU A 205 10.30 -1.60 0.89
N LYS A 206 10.12 -1.60 2.21
CA LYS A 206 11.18 -1.28 3.17
C LYS A 206 12.10 -2.50 3.38
N MET A 207 13.40 -2.33 3.18
CA MET A 207 14.37 -3.40 3.46
C MET A 207 14.69 -3.48 4.95
N LYS A 208 14.69 -4.68 5.55
CA LYS A 208 15.17 -4.89 6.92
C LYS A 208 16.66 -4.51 7.00
N ASP A 209 17.07 -3.83 8.07
CA ASP A 209 18.46 -3.44 8.25
C ASP A 209 19.36 -4.65 8.46
N GLN A 210 20.53 -4.62 7.82
CA GLN A 210 21.64 -5.53 8.09
C GLN A 210 22.48 -4.97 9.25
N THR A 211 21.93 -4.99 10.46
CA THR A 211 22.73 -4.82 11.69
C THR A 211 22.46 -5.99 12.60
N THR A 212 22.98 -7.15 12.21
CA THR A 212 23.42 -8.14 13.17
C THR A 212 24.94 -8.09 13.17
N ASN A 213 25.52 -7.39 14.15
CA ASN A 213 26.85 -7.77 14.63
C ASN A 213 26.68 -9.19 15.19
N LEU A 214 26.90 -10.19 14.35
CA LEU A 214 27.20 -11.54 14.80
C LEU A 214 28.72 -11.59 14.95
N ASP A 215 29.20 -11.16 16.11
CA ASP A 215 30.28 -11.90 16.75
C ASP A 215 29.66 -13.26 17.07
N ASP A 216 29.83 -14.22 16.15
CA ASP A 216 29.88 -15.67 16.39
C ASP A 216 29.86 -16.40 15.04
N GLY A 217 31.05 -16.88 14.64
CA GLY A 217 31.28 -18.13 13.90
C GLY A 217 30.53 -18.42 12.60
N ASP A 218 31.26 -18.33 11.50
CA ASP A 218 31.16 -19.25 10.33
C ASP A 218 29.81 -19.32 9.59
N GLY A 219 29.42 -18.21 8.96
CA GLY A 219 28.40 -18.19 7.92
C GLY A 219 28.87 -17.37 6.72
N THR A 220 29.35 -18.03 5.66
CA THR A 220 29.85 -17.37 4.46
C THR A 220 28.71 -16.81 3.59
N VAL A 221 29.03 -15.77 2.82
CA VAL A 221 28.17 -15.03 1.87
C VAL A 221 27.35 -15.93 0.92
N ASP A 222 27.76 -17.18 0.73
CA ASP A 222 27.09 -18.18 -0.09
C ASP A 222 25.76 -18.68 0.51
N ASP A 223 25.58 -18.58 1.83
CA ASP A 223 24.36 -19.04 2.51
C ASP A 223 23.18 -18.08 2.28
N TRP A 224 23.46 -16.79 2.08
CA TRP A 224 22.45 -15.78 1.77
C TRP A 224 21.96 -15.87 0.31
N ARG A 225 22.86 -16.13 -0.65
CA ARG A 225 22.48 -16.42 -2.04
C ARG A 225 21.61 -17.66 -2.16
N ARG A 226 21.76 -18.64 -1.26
CA ARG A 226 20.86 -19.81 -1.21
C ARG A 226 19.45 -19.42 -0.75
N ARG A 227 19.31 -18.64 0.33
CA ARG A 227 17.99 -18.20 0.80
C ARG A 227 17.24 -17.32 -0.20
N GLU A 228 17.93 -16.42 -0.89
CA GLU A 228 17.29 -15.58 -1.92
C GLU A 228 16.86 -16.43 -3.14
N ARG A 229 17.65 -17.46 -3.51
CA ARG A 229 17.27 -18.46 -4.53
C ARG A 229 16.00 -19.21 -4.14
N ASP A 230 15.92 -19.63 -2.89
CA ASP A 230 14.81 -20.44 -2.38
C ASP A 230 13.52 -19.61 -2.27
N GLU A 231 13.60 -18.34 -1.85
CA GLU A 231 12.45 -17.43 -1.83
C GLU A 231 11.97 -17.08 -3.25
N MET A 232 12.87 -16.89 -4.21
CA MET A 232 12.50 -16.64 -5.61
C MET A 232 11.94 -17.88 -6.32
N ALA A 233 12.46 -19.07 -6.00
CA ALA A 233 11.91 -20.35 -6.49
C ALA A 233 10.50 -20.61 -5.95
N MET A 234 10.24 -20.26 -4.68
CA MET A 234 8.91 -20.34 -4.08
C MET A 234 7.93 -19.30 -4.64
N ALA A 235 8.44 -18.19 -5.19
CA ALA A 235 7.67 -17.17 -5.90
C ALA A 235 7.50 -17.44 -7.40
N GLY A 236 8.02 -18.56 -7.92
CA GLY A 236 7.91 -18.93 -9.34
C GLY A 236 8.75 -18.07 -10.30
N MET A 237 9.75 -17.34 -9.80
CA MET A 237 10.61 -16.46 -10.59
C MET A 237 11.96 -17.14 -10.85
N GLY A 238 12.26 -17.47 -12.10
CA GLY A 238 13.49 -18.16 -12.49
C GLY A 238 14.74 -17.26 -12.39
N TRP A 239 15.79 -17.75 -11.73
CA TRP A 239 17.10 -17.11 -11.68
C TRP A 239 18.03 -17.71 -12.75
N SER A 240 18.57 -16.88 -13.64
CA SER A 240 19.65 -17.27 -14.57
C SER A 240 21.01 -16.82 -14.04
N ASP A 241 21.87 -17.78 -13.68
CA ASP A 241 23.27 -17.51 -13.35
C ASP A 241 24.05 -17.21 -14.64
N GLY A 242 24.46 -15.96 -14.81
CA GLY A 242 25.25 -15.50 -15.96
C GLY A 242 26.56 -14.86 -15.51
N ILE A 243 27.59 -15.68 -15.26
CA ILE A 243 29.00 -15.26 -15.35
C ILE A 243 29.68 -16.25 -16.30
N GLY A 244 30.17 -15.71 -17.42
CA GLY A 244 30.98 -16.42 -18.40
C GLY A 244 31.88 -15.44 -19.13
N VAL A 245 33.05 -15.23 -18.51
CA VAL A 245 34.26 -14.48 -18.94
C VAL A 245 34.17 -12.96 -19.01
#